data_AF-A0A7X3JS33-F1
#
_entry.id   AF-A0A7X3JS33-F1
#
_cell.length_a   1.000
_cell.length_b   1.000
_cell.length_c   1.000
_cell.angle_alpha   90.00
_cell.angle_beta   90.00
_cell.angle_gamma   90.00
#
_symmetry.space_group_name_H-M   'P 1'
#
loop_
_entity.id
_entity.type
_entity.pdbx_description
1 polymer ?
#
loop_
_entity_poly.entity_id
_entity_poly.type
_entity_poly.pdbx_seq_one_letter_code
_entity_poly.pdbx_strand_id
1 'polypeptide(L)'
;MKLSDLWPGHKPPVRTPARPVVSVAVTKRVATADASAPGNAPRGPVELPANLAECEVLEETLARDAIRLECQIGVAEGTAKAEKRYADPVWFHRAKAALKHINRDRQRLMVHMKALRIEARRNCPAWQARDRAILRELNARVSKEVFEECVRVVDEDLEALR
;
A
#
# COMPACT_ATOMS: atom_id res chain seq x y z
N MET A 1 -12.90 -4.12 2.27
CA MET A 1 -13.47 -5.48 2.02
C MET A 1 -14.11 -5.98 3.31
N LYS A 2 -15.35 -6.50 3.26
CA LYS A 2 -15.89 -7.29 4.39
C LYS A 2 -15.41 -8.72 4.22
N LEU A 3 -14.34 -9.07 4.92
CA LEU A 3 -13.70 -10.39 4.88
C LEU A 3 -14.64 -11.56 5.31
N SER A 4 -15.82 -11.24 5.85
CA SER A 4 -16.91 -12.19 6.11
C SER A 4 -17.46 -12.84 4.84
N ASP A 5 -17.41 -12.14 3.70
CA ASP A 5 -18.09 -12.56 2.47
C ASP A 5 -17.33 -13.67 1.73
N LEU A 6 -16.11 -13.99 2.19
CA LEU A 6 -15.28 -15.04 1.66
C LEU A 6 -15.46 -16.36 2.43
N TRP A 7 -16.24 -16.42 3.51
CA TRP A 7 -16.34 -17.62 4.33
C TRP A 7 -17.31 -18.68 3.76
N PRO A 8 -16.99 -19.99 3.80
CA PRO A 8 -17.93 -21.03 3.39
C PRO A 8 -19.16 -21.03 4.34
N GLY A 9 -20.34 -20.70 3.80
CA GLY A 9 -21.62 -20.71 4.53
C GLY A 9 -22.38 -19.38 4.58
N HIS A 10 -21.82 -18.27 4.09
CA HIS A 10 -22.48 -16.96 4.09
C HIS A 10 -23.38 -16.78 2.84
N LYS A 11 -24.71 -16.79 3.02
CA LYS A 11 -25.69 -16.47 1.95
C LYS A 11 -26.00 -14.95 1.94
N PRO A 12 -26.27 -14.33 0.78
CA PRO A 12 -26.65 -12.91 0.72
C PRO A 12 -28.03 -12.67 1.37
N PRO A 13 -28.28 -11.50 1.98
CA PRO A 13 -29.49 -11.28 2.77
C PRO A 13 -30.73 -11.15 1.88
N VAL A 14 -31.70 -12.05 2.09
CA VAL A 14 -33.09 -11.86 1.70
C VAL A 14 -33.75 -10.94 2.72
N ARG A 15 -34.55 -9.98 2.24
CA ARG A 15 -35.32 -8.99 3.02
C ARG A 15 -36.07 -9.63 4.20
N THR A 16 -35.92 -9.04 5.39
CA THR A 16 -36.64 -9.27 6.65
C THR A 16 -38.12 -8.86 6.57
N PRO A 17 -39.02 -9.36 7.46
CA PRO A 17 -39.04 -9.09 8.93
C PRO A 17 -39.36 -10.36 9.77
N ALA A 18 -39.30 -10.48 11.12
CA ALA A 18 -39.14 -9.62 12.30
C ALA A 18 -38.51 -10.44 13.48
N ARG A 19 -38.13 -9.74 14.55
CA ARG A 19 -37.48 -10.15 15.84
C ARG A 19 -38.33 -11.10 16.74
N PRO A 20 -37.76 -11.84 17.75
CA PRO A 20 -37.11 -11.31 18.98
C PRO A 20 -35.77 -11.98 19.42
N VAL A 21 -34.74 -11.19 19.76
CA VAL A 21 -34.21 -10.78 21.10
C VAL A 21 -33.50 -11.89 21.91
N VAL A 22 -32.16 -11.88 21.89
CA VAL A 22 -31.32 -11.95 23.10
C VAL A 22 -30.16 -10.96 22.90
N SER A 23 -30.01 -10.05 23.86
CA SER A 23 -29.14 -8.87 23.84
C SER A 23 -27.74 -9.19 24.35
N VAL A 24 -26.70 -8.86 23.55
CA VAL A 24 -25.35 -8.59 24.05
C VAL A 24 -24.93 -7.23 23.49
N ALA A 25 -24.74 -6.27 24.40
CA ALA A 25 -24.35 -4.91 24.08
C ALA A 25 -22.84 -4.83 23.83
N VAL A 26 -22.44 -4.38 22.64
CA VAL A 26 -21.09 -3.87 22.36
C VAL A 26 -21.25 -2.45 21.83
N THR A 27 -20.72 -1.49 22.60
CA THR A 27 -20.76 -0.06 22.31
C THR A 27 -20.08 0.28 21.00
N LYS A 28 -20.86 0.90 20.11
CA LYS A 28 -20.51 1.41 18.79
C LYS A 28 -19.64 2.67 18.89
N ARG A 29 -18.43 2.67 18.32
CA ARG A 29 -17.82 3.92 17.83
C ARG A 29 -18.41 4.21 16.45
N VAL A 30 -19.10 5.32 16.33
CA VAL A 30 -19.60 5.86 15.06
C VAL A 30 -18.42 6.49 14.33
N ALA A 31 -18.03 5.90 13.21
CA ALA A 31 -17.32 6.60 12.15
C ALA A 31 -18.24 6.60 10.94
N THR A 32 -18.73 7.79 10.59
CA THR A 32 -19.37 8.08 9.31
C THR A 32 -18.35 7.90 8.22
N ALA A 33 -18.50 6.85 7.42
CA ALA A 33 -17.88 6.74 6.12
C ALA A 33 -18.91 6.12 5.17
N ASP A 34 -19.52 6.96 4.36
CA ASP A 34 -20.13 6.55 3.11
C ASP A 34 -19.02 5.91 2.26
N ALA A 35 -18.94 4.59 2.31
CA ALA A 35 -18.07 3.81 1.46
C ALA A 35 -18.95 2.90 0.61
N SER A 36 -19.11 3.29 -0.64
CA SER A 36 -19.71 2.55 -1.74
C SER A 36 -19.49 1.04 -1.63
N ALA A 37 -20.57 0.29 -1.86
CA ALA A 37 -20.58 -1.16 -1.84
C ALA A 37 -19.47 -1.77 -2.74
N PRO A 38 -18.69 -2.77 -2.29
CA PRO A 38 -17.69 -3.39 -3.14
C PRO A 38 -18.36 -4.48 -3.98
N GLY A 39 -18.41 -4.27 -5.29
CA GLY A 39 -18.80 -5.30 -6.25
C GLY A 39 -17.74 -6.41 -6.35
N ASN A 40 -18.18 -7.62 -6.70
CA ASN A 40 -17.38 -8.83 -6.97
C ASN A 40 -16.47 -8.72 -8.22
N ALA A 41 -16.03 -7.52 -8.59
CA ALA A 41 -15.18 -7.30 -9.75
C ALA A 41 -13.72 -7.67 -9.44
N PRO A 42 -12.94 -8.12 -10.44
CA PRO A 42 -11.50 -8.30 -10.29
C PRO A 42 -10.88 -7.02 -9.76
N ARG A 43 -10.23 -7.12 -8.59
CA ARG A 43 -9.62 -5.97 -7.92
C ARG A 43 -8.43 -5.54 -8.75
N GLY A 44 -8.55 -4.40 -9.43
CA GLY A 44 -7.43 -3.74 -10.07
C GLY A 44 -6.35 -3.35 -9.05
N PRO A 45 -5.14 -2.99 -9.51
CA PRO A 45 -4.07 -2.53 -8.63
C PRO A 45 -4.57 -1.40 -7.73
N VAL A 46 -4.25 -1.44 -6.43
CA VAL A 46 -4.66 -0.36 -5.51
C VAL A 46 -4.06 0.96 -5.98
N GLU A 47 -4.88 2.02 -5.93
CA GLU A 47 -4.47 3.39 -6.21
C GLU A 47 -3.49 3.87 -5.15
N LEU A 48 -2.38 4.47 -5.59
CA LEU A 48 -1.30 4.91 -4.70
C LEU A 48 -1.59 6.35 -4.22
N PRO A 49 -1.67 6.61 -2.91
CA PRO A 49 -1.98 7.93 -2.39
C PRO A 49 -0.93 8.98 -2.74
N ALA A 50 -1.32 10.24 -2.85
CA ALA A 50 -0.40 11.32 -3.24
C ALA A 50 0.48 11.80 -2.08
N ASN A 51 0.05 11.59 -0.83
CA ASN A 51 0.77 12.09 0.35
C ASN A 51 1.30 10.96 1.23
N LEU A 52 2.31 11.28 2.03
CA LEU A 52 3.02 10.30 2.84
C LEU A 52 2.16 9.78 4.01
N ALA A 53 1.33 10.64 4.59
CA ALA A 53 0.44 10.27 5.70
C ALA A 53 -0.64 9.27 5.28
N GLU A 54 -1.29 9.48 4.13
CA GLU A 54 -2.26 8.52 3.57
C GLU A 54 -1.56 7.24 3.13
N CYS A 55 -0.32 7.31 2.64
CA CYS A 55 0.47 6.12 2.36
C CYS A 55 0.71 5.27 3.63
N GLU A 56 1.01 5.89 4.77
CA GLU A 56 1.18 5.18 6.05
C GLU A 56 -0.10 4.50 6.50
N VAL A 57 -1.24 5.20 6.42
CA VAL A 57 -2.56 4.61 6.75
C VAL A 57 -2.90 3.43 5.82
N LEU A 58 -2.60 3.56 4.53
CA LEU A 58 -2.82 2.49 3.56
C LEU A 58 -1.89 1.30 3.83
N GLU A 59 -0.63 1.54 4.19
CA GLU A 59 0.34 0.51 4.56
C GLU A 59 -0.17 -0.31 5.74
N GLU A 60 -0.59 0.35 6.81
CA GLU A 60 -1.14 -0.33 7.98
C GLU A 60 -2.39 -1.15 7.66
N THR A 61 -3.25 -0.62 6.79
CA THR A 61 -4.47 -1.30 6.38
C THR A 61 -4.14 -2.56 5.59
N LEU A 62 -3.23 -2.47 4.61
CA LEU A 62 -2.78 -3.63 3.84
C LEU A 62 -2.04 -4.63 4.72
N ALA A 63 -1.27 -4.17 5.71
CA ALA A 63 -0.58 -5.02 6.66
C ALA A 63 -1.55 -5.81 7.55
N ARG A 64 -2.56 -5.14 8.10
CA ARG A 64 -3.63 -5.78 8.88
C ARG A 64 -4.39 -6.81 8.06
N ASP A 65 -4.73 -6.49 6.81
CA ASP A 65 -5.45 -7.41 5.91
C ASP A 65 -4.59 -8.63 5.54
N ALA A 66 -3.29 -8.44 5.28
CA ALA A 66 -2.35 -9.52 5.00
C ALA A 66 -2.23 -10.49 6.18
N ILE A 67 -1.95 -9.96 7.38
CA ILE A 67 -1.81 -10.75 8.61
C ILE A 67 -3.09 -11.54 8.88
N ARG A 68 -4.25 -10.89 8.77
CA ARG A 68 -5.53 -11.55 9.00
C ARG A 68 -5.74 -12.72 8.04
N LEU A 69 -5.43 -12.54 6.75
CA LEU A 69 -5.61 -13.57 5.74
C LEU A 69 -4.59 -14.71 5.90
N GLU A 70 -3.35 -14.40 6.26
CA GLU A 70 -2.32 -15.39 6.61
C GLU A 70 -2.75 -16.25 7.80
N CYS A 71 -3.25 -15.64 8.88
CA CYS A 71 -3.77 -16.38 10.02
C CYS A 71 -4.94 -17.29 9.63
N GLN A 72 -5.87 -16.81 8.80
CA GLN A 72 -7.00 -17.63 8.33
C GLN A 72 -6.54 -18.83 7.49
N ILE A 73 -5.60 -18.62 6.57
CA ILE A 73 -4.99 -19.69 5.79
C ILE A 73 -4.27 -20.67 6.70
N GLY A 74 -3.48 -20.18 7.66
CA GLY A 74 -2.74 -21.00 8.62
C GLY A 74 -3.66 -21.87 9.49
N VAL A 75 -4.77 -21.30 9.98
CA VAL A 75 -5.79 -22.06 10.72
C VAL A 75 -6.40 -23.15 9.83
N ALA A 76 -6.79 -22.82 8.60
CA ALA A 76 -7.35 -23.79 7.67
C ALA A 76 -6.38 -24.94 7.33
N GLU A 77 -5.10 -24.63 7.13
CA GLU A 77 -4.05 -25.64 6.91
C GLU A 77 -3.81 -26.49 8.17
N GLY A 78 -3.86 -25.88 9.36
CA GLY A 78 -3.74 -26.58 10.64
C GLY A 78 -4.89 -27.55 10.90
N THR A 79 -6.14 -27.10 10.72
CA THR A 79 -7.34 -27.93 10.84
C THR A 79 -7.33 -29.07 9.83
N ALA A 80 -6.91 -28.82 8.58
CA ALA A 80 -6.80 -29.86 7.56
C ALA A 80 -5.82 -30.97 7.97
N LYS A 81 -4.69 -30.62 8.60
CA LYS A 81 -3.70 -31.58 9.09
C LYS A 81 -4.19 -32.36 10.31
N ALA A 82 -4.81 -31.67 11.28
CA ALA A 82 -5.24 -32.27 12.54
C ALA A 82 -6.48 -33.16 12.38
N GLU A 83 -7.48 -32.68 11.64
CA GLU A 83 -8.81 -33.31 11.58
C GLU A 83 -9.05 -34.05 10.25
N LYS A 84 -8.07 -34.02 9.32
CA LYS A 84 -8.22 -34.51 7.93
C LYS A 84 -9.37 -33.85 7.17
N ARG A 85 -9.87 -32.72 7.67
CA ARG A 85 -10.97 -31.94 7.07
C ARG A 85 -10.40 -30.76 6.31
N TYR A 86 -10.28 -30.91 5.00
CA TYR A 86 -9.79 -29.85 4.13
C TYR A 86 -10.79 -28.69 4.02
N ALA A 87 -10.27 -27.46 4.00
CA ALA A 87 -11.04 -26.29 3.65
C ALA A 87 -11.48 -26.34 2.18
N ASP A 88 -12.51 -25.56 1.85
CA ASP A 88 -12.99 -25.44 0.46
C ASP A 88 -11.82 -25.02 -0.47
N PRO A 89 -11.50 -25.80 -1.51
CA PRO A 89 -10.37 -25.52 -2.39
C PRO A 89 -10.51 -24.18 -3.12
N VAL A 90 -11.73 -23.80 -3.52
CA VAL A 90 -12.00 -22.54 -4.23
C VAL A 90 -11.74 -21.35 -3.31
N TRP A 91 -12.20 -21.42 -2.05
CA TRP A 91 -11.87 -20.42 -1.04
C TRP A 91 -10.36 -20.32 -0.83
N PHE A 92 -9.68 -21.45 -0.66
CA PHE A 92 -8.25 -21.47 -0.37
C PHE A 92 -7.41 -20.84 -1.48
N HIS A 93 -7.71 -21.16 -2.74
CA HIS A 93 -7.06 -20.54 -3.88
C HIS A 93 -7.36 -19.04 -3.98
N ARG A 94 -8.61 -18.62 -3.72
CA ARG A 94 -8.97 -17.19 -3.67
C ARG A 94 -8.24 -16.45 -2.56
N ALA A 95 -8.13 -17.04 -1.37
CA ALA A 95 -7.41 -16.47 -0.24
C ALA A 95 -5.91 -16.32 -0.55
N LYS A 96 -5.26 -17.36 -1.10
CA LYS A 96 -3.85 -17.27 -1.51
C LYS A 96 -3.61 -16.25 -2.62
N ALA A 97 -4.50 -16.15 -3.61
CA ALA A 97 -4.43 -15.14 -4.66
C ALA A 97 -4.59 -13.72 -4.09
N ALA A 98 -5.59 -13.51 -3.23
CA ALA A 98 -5.81 -12.22 -2.57
C ALA A 98 -4.59 -11.79 -1.73
N LEU A 99 -3.99 -12.72 -0.97
CA LEU A 99 -2.76 -12.45 -0.22
C LEU A 99 -1.60 -12.02 -1.12
N LYS A 100 -1.42 -12.71 -2.25
CA LYS A 100 -0.40 -12.35 -3.25
C LYS A 100 -0.59 -10.91 -3.77
N HIS A 101 -1.83 -10.53 -4.08
CA HIS A 101 -2.14 -9.18 -4.55
C HIS A 101 -1.91 -8.13 -3.47
N ILE A 102 -2.33 -8.37 -2.23
CA ILE A 102 -2.06 -7.47 -1.09
C ILE A 102 -0.56 -7.26 -0.92
N ASN A 103 0.23 -8.34 -0.92
CA ASN A 103 1.70 -8.24 -0.79
C ASN A 103 2.34 -7.51 -1.96
N ARG A 104 1.81 -7.68 -3.19
CA ARG A 104 2.26 -6.92 -4.36
C ARG A 104 1.97 -5.43 -4.20
N ASP A 105 0.79 -5.06 -3.69
CA ASP A 105 0.42 -3.67 -3.46
C ASP A 105 1.23 -3.04 -2.33
N ARG A 106 1.54 -3.77 -1.25
CA ARG A 106 2.46 -3.31 -0.21
C ARG A 106 3.86 -3.01 -0.78
N GLN A 107 4.39 -3.88 -1.63
CA GLN A 107 5.66 -3.64 -2.29
C GLN A 107 5.63 -2.37 -3.17
N ARG A 108 4.56 -2.19 -3.95
CA ARG A 108 4.36 -0.98 -4.77
C ARG A 108 4.30 0.28 -3.91
N LEU A 109 3.58 0.21 -2.79
CA LEU A 109 3.43 1.31 -1.85
C LEU A 109 4.76 1.71 -1.20
N MET A 110 5.60 0.75 -0.79
CA MET A 110 6.93 1.07 -0.24
C MET A 110 7.83 1.82 -1.23
N VAL A 111 7.83 1.41 -2.50
CA VAL A 111 8.58 2.10 -3.55
C VAL A 111 8.04 3.52 -3.76
N HIS A 112 6.72 3.68 -3.78
CA HIS A 112 6.06 4.97 -3.90
C HIS A 112 6.37 5.91 -2.72
N MET A 113 6.27 5.43 -1.49
CA MET A 113 6.65 6.18 -0.29
C MET A 113 8.10 6.64 -0.32
N LYS A 114 9.01 5.80 -0.84
CA LYS A 114 10.42 6.19 -1.03
C LYS A 114 10.54 7.34 -2.04
N ALA A 115 9.82 7.27 -3.16
CA ALA A 115 9.80 8.35 -4.15
C ALA A 115 9.28 9.66 -3.55
N LEU A 116 8.14 9.62 -2.85
CA LEU A 116 7.56 10.78 -2.17
C LEU A 116 8.52 11.41 -1.14
N ARG A 117 9.27 10.60 -0.39
CA ARG A 117 10.29 11.11 0.55
C ARG A 117 11.43 11.82 -0.17
N ILE A 118 11.86 11.30 -1.32
CA ILE A 118 12.90 11.93 -2.14
C ILE A 118 12.39 13.26 -2.71
N GLU A 119 11.16 13.29 -3.22
CA GLU A 119 10.54 14.50 -3.76
C GLU A 119 10.32 15.56 -2.66
N ALA A 120 9.82 15.16 -1.50
CA ALA A 120 9.66 16.06 -0.36
C ALA A 120 11.00 16.67 0.08
N ARG A 121 12.10 15.89 0.03
CA ARG A 121 13.44 16.39 0.32
C ARG A 121 13.95 17.35 -0.74
N ARG A 122 13.75 17.05 -2.03
CA ARG A 122 14.11 17.93 -3.16
C ARG A 122 13.34 19.26 -3.11
N ASN A 123 12.10 19.23 -2.65
CA ASN A 123 11.25 20.41 -2.53
C ASN A 123 11.40 21.15 -1.20
N CYS A 124 12.23 20.64 -0.28
CA CYS A 124 12.45 21.28 1.01
C CYS A 124 13.25 22.59 0.83
N PRO A 125 12.71 23.75 1.23
CA PRO A 125 13.38 25.04 1.04
C PRO A 125 14.76 25.12 1.71
N ALA A 126 14.94 24.47 2.87
CA ALA A 126 16.23 24.44 3.56
C ALA A 126 17.29 23.67 2.76
N TRP A 127 16.91 22.56 2.13
CA TRP A 127 17.81 21.80 1.25
C TRP A 127 18.15 22.60 -0.01
N GLN A 128 17.16 23.21 -0.65
CA GLN A 128 17.39 24.06 -1.82
C GLN A 128 18.26 25.27 -1.49
N ALA A 129 18.04 25.92 -0.35
CA ALA A 129 18.84 27.06 0.10
C ALA A 129 20.28 26.64 0.36
N ARG A 130 20.49 25.49 1.00
CA ARG A 130 21.82 24.91 1.22
C ARG A 130 22.53 24.60 -0.10
N ASP A 131 21.87 23.92 -1.03
CA ASP A 131 22.47 23.56 -2.32
C ASP A 131 22.83 24.81 -3.13
N ARG A 132 21.95 25.84 -3.13
CA ARG A 132 22.25 27.14 -3.75
C ARG A 132 23.45 27.84 -3.09
N ALA A 133 23.58 27.78 -1.77
CA ALA A 133 24.70 28.35 -1.05
C ALA A 133 26.02 27.64 -1.38
N ILE A 134 26.00 26.30 -1.45
CA ILE A 134 27.16 25.50 -1.86
C ILE A 134 27.57 25.85 -3.29
N LEU A 135 26.62 25.89 -4.23
CA LEU A 135 26.91 26.26 -5.63
C LEU A 135 27.50 27.67 -5.73
N ARG A 136 27.02 28.63 -4.93
CA ARG A 136 27.59 29.98 -4.87
C ARG A 136 29.04 29.97 -4.39
N GLU A 137 29.34 29.23 -3.32
CA GLU A 137 30.70 29.10 -2.80
C GLU A 137 31.64 28.39 -3.77
N LEU A 138 31.16 27.34 -4.43
CA LEU A 138 31.92 26.64 -5.46
C LEU A 138 32.23 27.57 -6.64
N ASN A 139 31.23 28.28 -7.16
CA ASN A 139 31.43 29.26 -8.24
C ASN A 139 32.37 30.40 -7.86
N ALA A 140 32.43 30.80 -6.59
CA ALA A 140 33.36 31.83 -6.13
C ALA A 140 34.82 31.35 -6.05
N ARG A 141 35.04 30.03 -5.90
CA ARG A 141 36.36 29.42 -5.72
C ARG A 141 36.92 28.77 -6.98
N VAL A 142 36.05 28.32 -7.87
CA VAL A 142 36.42 27.65 -9.12
C VAL A 142 36.75 28.70 -10.17
N SER A 143 37.91 28.54 -10.84
CA SER A 143 38.26 29.39 -11.97
C SER A 143 37.35 29.09 -13.17
N LYS A 144 37.14 30.10 -14.02
CA LYS A 144 36.29 29.99 -15.20
C LYS A 144 36.69 28.81 -16.11
N GLU A 145 37.98 28.59 -16.28
CA GLU A 145 38.56 27.53 -17.10
C GLU A 145 38.19 26.13 -16.59
N VAL A 146 38.30 25.90 -15.27
CA VAL A 146 37.93 24.62 -14.64
C VAL A 146 36.42 24.38 -14.73
N PHE A 147 35.62 25.43 -14.58
CA PHE A 147 34.17 25.34 -14.73
C PHE A 147 33.78 24.94 -16.15
N GLU A 148 34.34 25.59 -17.17
CA GLU A 148 34.07 25.28 -18.59
C GLU A 148 34.52 23.87 -18.97
N GLU A 149 35.65 23.41 -18.44
CA GLU A 149 36.11 22.03 -18.63
C GLU A 149 35.14 21.02 -18.00
N CYS A 150 34.68 21.26 -16.77
CA CYS A 150 33.67 20.41 -16.13
C CYS A 150 32.36 20.37 -16.93
N VAL A 151 31.90 21.50 -17.48
CA VAL A 151 30.70 21.54 -18.33
C VAL A 151 30.90 20.70 -19.59
N ARG A 152 32.04 20.86 -20.27
CA ARG A 152 32.35 20.09 -21.49
C ARG A 152 32.35 18.57 -21.24
N VAL A 153 32.94 18.12 -20.13
CA VAL A 153 32.94 16.69 -19.75
C VAL A 153 31.51 16.19 -19.50
N VAL A 154 30.69 16.96 -18.80
CA VAL A 154 29.30 16.57 -18.53
C VAL A 154 28.47 16.52 -19.80
N ASP A 155 28.65 17.48 -20.72
CA ASP A 155 27.96 17.50 -22.01
C ASP A 155 28.34 16.27 -22.86
N GLU A 156 29.64 15.92 -22.91
CA GLU A 156 30.12 14.71 -23.59
C GLU A 156 29.52 13.42 -22.98
N ASP A 157 29.46 13.32 -21.64
CA ASP A 157 28.85 12.18 -20.94
C ASP A 157 27.34 12.07 -21.21
N LEU A 158 26.63 13.19 -21.28
CA LEU A 158 25.19 13.24 -21.55
C LEU A 158 24.85 12.94 -23.01
N GLU A 159 25.71 13.34 -23.95
CA GLU A 159 25.59 12.96 -25.36
C GLU A 159 25.82 11.46 -25.56
N ALA A 160 26.73 10.83 -24.82
CA ALA A 160 26.97 9.38 -24.87
C ALA A 160 25.81 8.54 -24.31
N LEU A 161 24.91 9.13 -23.51
CA LEU A 161 23.73 8.48 -22.95
C LEU A 161 22.48 8.57 -23.84
N ARG A 162 22.52 9.36 -24.92
CA ARG A 162 21.43 9.49 -25.91
C ARG A 162 21.57 8.48 -27.04
#